data_AF-A0A9E4L509-F1
#
_entry.id   AF-A0A9E4L509-F1
#
_cell.length_a   1.000
_cell.length_b   1.000
_cell.length_c   1.000
_cell.angle_alpha   90.00
_cell.angle_beta   90.00
_cell.angle_gamma   90.00
#
_symmetry.space_group_name_H-M   'P 1'
#
loop_
_entity.id
_entity.type
_entity.pdbx_description
1 polymer ?
#
loop_
_entity_poly.entity_id
_entity_poly.type
_entity_poly.pdbx_seq_one_letter_code
_entity_poly.pdbx_strand_id
1 'polypeptide(L)'
;MTMDKMRAVADMRAQHPALPEPGPYGVWGPEDGESYWLPQPSGGHMTLKMTPDAFPASRYMAAIQVIEEGGVLRDHGHRKQDEFLFVFEGRGTVYIDGVAHGVEPGSLVFVGRYRNHGFVNDGPGPMKIFFMTVPAAGVEDVVRLIGRPRAPDEPAPEPFERPDDPDIGRQLDLLADVCGIAHPDEMPPGGTGHHHRV
;
A
#
# COMPACT_ATOMS: atom_id res chain seq x y z
N MET A 1 -14.33 24.71 17.50
CA MET A 1 -13.37 25.46 16.65
C MET A 1 -14.13 26.68 16.11
N THR A 2 -13.71 27.91 16.38
CA THR A 2 -14.56 29.13 16.21
C THR A 2 -14.55 29.68 14.77
N MET A 3 -15.68 30.27 14.33
CA MET A 3 -15.86 30.83 12.98
C MET A 3 -14.79 31.87 12.58
N ASP A 4 -14.19 32.57 13.55
CA ASP A 4 -13.12 33.55 13.29
C ASP A 4 -11.86 32.91 12.71
N LYS A 5 -11.55 31.65 13.05
CA LYS A 5 -10.41 30.93 12.46
C LYS A 5 -10.66 30.57 11.00
N MET A 6 -11.91 30.25 10.63
CA MET A 6 -12.26 29.93 9.23
C MET A 6 -12.20 31.17 8.34
N ARG A 7 -12.62 32.34 8.86
CA ARG A 7 -12.54 33.61 8.12
C ARG A 7 -11.09 34.03 7.88
N ALA A 8 -10.23 33.92 8.89
CA ALA A 8 -8.80 34.22 8.74
C ALA A 8 -8.09 33.35 7.68
N VAL A 9 -8.46 32.08 7.55
CA VAL A 9 -7.91 31.17 6.51
C VAL A 9 -8.39 31.57 5.11
N ALA A 10 -9.64 32.03 4.98
CA ALA A 10 -10.18 32.50 3.71
C ALA A 10 -9.50 33.80 3.24
N ASP A 11 -9.31 34.75 4.15
CA ASP A 11 -8.64 36.03 3.88
C ASP A 11 -7.18 35.82 3.47
N MET A 12 -6.47 34.87 4.10
CA MET A 12 -5.10 34.49 3.75
C MET A 12 -5.02 33.91 2.33
N ARG A 13 -5.95 33.04 1.92
CA ARG A 13 -5.97 32.45 0.57
C ARG A 13 -6.21 33.50 -0.51
N ALA A 14 -7.03 34.53 -0.23
CA ALA A 14 -7.32 35.61 -1.16
C ALA A 14 -6.12 36.54 -1.42
N GLN A 15 -5.16 36.60 -0.50
CA GLN A 15 -3.98 37.48 -0.57
C GLN A 15 -2.80 36.87 -1.35
N HIS A 16 -2.89 35.62 -1.82
CA HIS A 16 -1.84 34.92 -2.56
C HIS A 16 -2.33 34.45 -3.96
N PRO A 17 -2.48 35.37 -4.95
CA PRO A 17 -3.23 35.13 -6.19
C PRO A 17 -2.49 34.32 -7.27
N ALA A 18 -1.28 33.82 -7.04
CA ALA A 18 -0.68 32.83 -7.93
C ALA A 18 -1.21 31.44 -7.55
N LEU A 19 -2.49 31.19 -7.84
CA LEU A 19 -3.00 29.82 -7.82
C LEU A 19 -2.22 29.06 -8.90
N PRO A 20 -1.48 27.99 -8.55
CA PRO A 20 -0.84 27.17 -9.56
C PRO A 20 -1.90 26.62 -10.52
N GLU A 21 -1.49 26.34 -11.76
CA GLU A 21 -2.33 25.62 -12.72
C GLU A 21 -3.02 24.42 -12.04
N PRO A 22 -4.32 24.18 -12.30
CA PRO A 22 -5.01 23.05 -11.71
C PRO A 22 -4.23 21.75 -11.94
N GLY A 23 -3.95 21.03 -10.85
CA GLY A 23 -3.33 19.72 -10.94
C GLY A 23 -4.24 18.70 -11.64
N PRO A 24 -3.69 17.59 -12.14
CA PRO A 24 -4.48 16.50 -12.71
C PRO A 24 -5.38 15.85 -11.65
N TYR A 25 -6.50 15.26 -12.09
CA TYR A 25 -7.40 14.48 -11.23
C TYR A 25 -7.75 13.14 -11.89
N GLY A 26 -8.13 12.17 -11.07
CA GLY A 26 -8.66 10.88 -11.51
C GLY A 26 -9.82 10.46 -10.60
N VAL A 27 -10.74 9.68 -11.16
CA VAL A 27 -11.85 9.05 -10.43
C VAL A 27 -11.79 7.57 -10.76
N TRP A 28 -11.74 6.72 -9.73
CA TRP A 28 -11.71 5.28 -9.88
C TRP A 28 -12.93 4.66 -9.22
N GLY A 29 -13.71 3.94 -10.00
CA GLY A 29 -14.68 2.98 -9.52
C GLY A 29 -14.03 1.77 -8.84
N PRO A 30 -14.84 0.83 -8.34
CA PRO A 30 -14.37 -0.34 -7.60
C PRO A 30 -13.32 -1.17 -8.35
N GLU A 31 -13.54 -1.39 -9.65
CA GLU A 31 -12.69 -2.24 -10.50
C GLU A 31 -11.78 -1.45 -11.44
N ASP A 32 -11.84 -0.12 -11.43
CA ASP A 32 -10.97 0.71 -12.28
C ASP A 32 -9.51 0.63 -11.82
N GLY A 33 -8.57 0.45 -12.76
CA GLY A 33 -7.14 0.36 -12.49
C GLY A 33 -6.51 -0.92 -13.07
N GLU A 34 -5.18 -0.96 -13.13
CA GLU A 34 -4.46 -2.20 -13.47
C GLU A 34 -4.64 -3.20 -12.32
N SER A 35 -5.07 -4.42 -12.59
CA SER A 35 -5.32 -5.43 -11.55
C SER A 35 -4.53 -6.71 -11.79
N TYR A 36 -4.04 -7.30 -10.70
CA TYR A 36 -3.19 -8.49 -10.72
C TYR A 36 -3.59 -9.46 -9.61
N TRP A 37 -3.78 -10.73 -9.97
CA TRP A 37 -3.77 -11.85 -9.02
C TRP A 37 -2.38 -11.95 -8.40
N LEU A 38 -2.32 -12.19 -7.09
CA LEU A 38 -1.05 -12.30 -6.36
C LEU A 38 -0.70 -13.76 -6.04
N PRO A 39 0.60 -14.11 -6.07
CA PRO A 39 1.05 -15.44 -5.68
C PRO A 39 0.84 -15.70 -4.18
N GLN A 40 0.95 -16.96 -3.79
CA GLN A 40 0.98 -17.37 -2.39
C GLN A 40 2.20 -16.76 -1.64
N PRO A 41 2.12 -16.54 -0.32
CA PRO A 41 1.02 -16.90 0.57
C PRO A 41 -0.07 -15.84 0.68
N SER A 42 0.03 -14.70 -0.02
CA SER A 42 -1.01 -13.67 0.03
C SER A 42 -2.31 -14.19 -0.55
N GLY A 43 -2.21 -14.78 -1.75
CA GLY A 43 -3.40 -14.98 -2.57
C GLY A 43 -4.12 -13.66 -2.85
N GLY A 44 -5.36 -13.76 -3.32
CA GLY A 44 -6.18 -12.60 -3.67
C GLY A 44 -5.59 -11.79 -4.81
N HIS A 45 -5.80 -10.48 -4.77
CA HIS A 45 -5.39 -9.58 -5.85
C HIS A 45 -5.09 -8.18 -5.35
N MET A 46 -4.40 -7.42 -6.18
CA MET A 46 -4.21 -5.98 -6.01
C MET A 46 -4.77 -5.23 -7.22
N THR A 47 -5.34 -4.06 -6.99
CA THR A 47 -5.76 -3.12 -8.04
C THR A 47 -5.04 -1.79 -7.84
N LEU A 48 -4.16 -1.44 -8.77
CA LEU A 48 -3.41 -0.19 -8.80
C LEU A 48 -4.35 0.94 -9.20
N LYS A 49 -4.66 1.84 -8.25
CA LYS A 49 -5.58 2.96 -8.47
C LYS A 49 -4.80 4.15 -9.01
N MET A 50 -3.80 4.63 -8.28
CA MET A 50 -3.00 5.79 -8.66
C MET A 50 -1.54 5.38 -8.77
N THR A 51 -0.97 5.44 -9.97
CA THR A 51 0.45 5.14 -10.22
C THR A 51 1.21 6.40 -10.64
N PRO A 52 2.54 6.45 -10.42
CA PRO A 52 3.39 7.52 -10.94
C PRO A 52 3.32 7.68 -12.46
N ASP A 53 3.09 6.59 -13.21
CA ASP A 53 2.96 6.66 -14.68
C ASP A 53 1.76 7.52 -15.11
N ALA A 54 0.63 7.36 -14.42
CA ALA A 54 -0.58 8.15 -14.69
C ALA A 54 -0.46 9.58 -14.15
N PHE A 55 0.30 9.78 -13.07
CA PHE A 55 0.49 11.08 -12.42
C PHE A 55 1.98 11.34 -12.09
N PRO A 56 2.83 11.68 -13.08
CA PRO A 56 4.29 11.73 -12.89
C PRO A 56 4.78 12.79 -11.89
N ALA A 57 3.99 13.82 -11.63
CA ALA A 57 4.28 14.84 -10.62
C ALA A 57 3.82 14.45 -9.21
N SER A 58 3.05 13.36 -9.07
CA SER A 58 2.55 12.87 -7.78
C SER A 58 3.67 12.25 -6.96
N ARG A 59 3.62 12.47 -5.65
CA ARG A 59 4.47 11.80 -4.66
C ARG A 59 3.82 10.55 -4.09
N TYR A 60 2.66 10.16 -4.60
CA TYR A 60 1.79 9.14 -4.05
C TYR A 60 1.58 8.04 -5.07
N MET A 61 1.70 6.79 -4.62
CA MET A 61 1.11 5.62 -5.26
C MET A 61 0.02 5.11 -4.33
N ALA A 62 -1.11 4.68 -4.88
CA ALA A 62 -2.20 4.12 -4.11
C ALA A 62 -2.85 2.93 -4.80
N ALA A 63 -3.22 1.92 -4.03
CA ALA A 63 -3.82 0.69 -4.52
C ALA A 63 -4.80 0.09 -3.49
N ILE A 64 -5.62 -0.84 -3.97
CA ILE A 64 -6.43 -1.70 -3.11
C ILE A 64 -5.79 -3.08 -3.11
N GLN A 65 -5.45 -3.59 -1.93
CA GLN A 65 -5.01 -4.95 -1.67
C GLN A 65 -6.18 -5.77 -1.13
N VAL A 66 -6.44 -6.93 -1.73
CA VAL A 66 -7.38 -7.94 -1.24
C VAL A 66 -6.59 -9.15 -0.80
N ILE A 67 -6.76 -9.55 0.46
CA ILE A 67 -6.16 -10.76 1.04
C ILE A 67 -7.29 -11.73 1.31
N GLU A 68 -7.27 -12.90 0.68
CA GLU A 68 -8.31 -13.93 0.88
C GLU A 68 -8.24 -14.51 2.28
N GLU A 69 -9.29 -15.23 2.69
CA GLU A 69 -9.33 -15.93 3.98
C GLU A 69 -8.11 -16.85 4.14
N GLY A 70 -7.39 -16.69 5.26
CA GLY A 70 -6.14 -17.42 5.53
C GLY A 70 -4.91 -16.89 4.79
N GLY A 71 -5.06 -15.89 3.92
CA GLY A 71 -3.96 -15.29 3.17
C GLY A 71 -3.00 -14.47 4.05
N VAL A 72 -1.74 -14.40 3.61
CA VAL A 72 -0.64 -13.74 4.31
C VAL A 72 0.13 -12.79 3.39
N LEU A 73 0.09 -11.50 3.71
CA LEU A 73 1.06 -10.55 3.17
C LEU A 73 2.37 -10.71 3.95
N ARG A 74 3.40 -11.19 3.27
CA ARG A 74 4.73 -11.43 3.85
C ARG A 74 5.28 -10.17 4.52
N ASP A 75 5.96 -10.37 5.64
CA ASP A 75 6.69 -9.31 6.33
C ASP A 75 7.72 -8.65 5.40
N HIS A 76 7.67 -7.33 5.34
CA HIS A 76 8.63 -6.49 4.64
C HIS A 76 8.70 -5.09 5.24
N GLY A 77 9.72 -4.33 4.89
CA GLY A 77 9.88 -2.95 5.33
C GLY A 77 10.40 -2.06 4.21
N HIS A 78 10.27 -0.75 4.40
CA HIS A 78 10.67 0.25 3.40
C HIS A 78 11.72 1.21 4.00
N ARG A 79 12.83 1.40 3.30
CA ARG A 79 13.88 2.41 3.57
C ARG A 79 13.50 3.78 3.05
N LYS A 80 12.69 3.86 1.99
CA LYS A 80 12.39 5.12 1.29
C LYS A 80 11.00 5.67 1.58
N GLN A 81 10.04 4.79 1.82
CA GLN A 81 8.62 5.12 1.83
C GLN A 81 8.04 4.99 3.24
N ASP A 82 7.20 5.94 3.60
CA ASP A 82 6.18 5.71 4.63
C ASP A 82 4.95 5.12 3.94
N GLU A 83 4.18 4.33 4.67
CA GLU A 83 2.99 3.65 4.17
C GLU A 83 1.79 3.87 5.08
N PHE A 84 0.66 4.22 4.47
CA PHE A 84 -0.64 4.29 5.14
C PHE A 84 -1.49 3.15 4.61
N LEU A 85 -2.10 2.38 5.50
CA LEU A 85 -3.02 1.30 5.17
C LEU A 85 -4.33 1.51 5.93
N PHE A 86 -5.45 1.45 5.20
CA PHE A 86 -6.79 1.60 5.74
C PHE A 86 -7.61 0.36 5.41
N VAL A 87 -7.99 -0.38 6.45
CA VAL A 87 -8.88 -1.54 6.31
C VAL A 87 -10.31 -1.03 6.20
N PHE A 88 -11.00 -1.35 5.10
CA PHE A 88 -12.37 -0.90 4.86
C PHE A 88 -13.38 -2.05 4.73
N GLU A 89 -12.91 -3.30 4.63
CA GLU A 89 -13.72 -4.51 4.62
C GLU A 89 -12.94 -5.69 5.19
N GLY A 90 -13.62 -6.64 5.83
CA GLY A 90 -13.01 -7.79 6.48
C GLY A 90 -12.25 -7.42 7.76
N ARG A 91 -11.53 -8.39 8.33
CA ARG A 91 -10.71 -8.21 9.54
C ARG A 91 -9.50 -9.13 9.50
N GLY A 92 -8.47 -8.78 10.26
CA GLY A 92 -7.24 -9.56 10.31
C GLY A 92 -6.33 -9.12 11.44
N THR A 93 -5.07 -9.53 11.34
CA THR A 93 -3.99 -9.09 12.21
C THR A 93 -2.88 -8.46 11.37
N VAL A 94 -2.47 -7.24 11.73
CA VAL A 94 -1.21 -6.65 11.25
C VAL A 94 -0.11 -6.91 12.27
N TYR A 95 1.06 -7.27 11.79
CA TYR A 95 2.27 -7.41 12.59
C TYR A 95 3.15 -6.20 12.31
N ILE A 96 3.55 -5.44 13.34
CA ILE A 96 4.49 -4.33 13.23
C ILE A 96 5.72 -4.68 14.07
N ASP A 97 6.86 -4.89 13.43
CA ASP A 97 8.09 -5.40 14.05
C ASP A 97 7.83 -6.64 14.95
N GLY A 98 6.97 -7.54 14.48
CA GLY A 98 6.58 -8.76 15.19
C GLY A 98 5.50 -8.58 16.27
N VAL A 99 5.06 -7.35 16.55
CA VAL A 99 3.95 -7.08 17.48
C VAL A 99 2.61 -7.18 16.75
N ALA A 100 1.72 -8.05 17.24
CA ALA A 100 0.40 -8.25 16.65
C ALA A 100 -0.60 -7.16 17.06
N HIS A 101 -1.34 -6.65 16.08
CA HIS A 101 -2.44 -5.71 16.26
C HIS A 101 -3.65 -6.18 15.44
N GLY A 102 -4.81 -6.35 16.08
CA GLY A 102 -6.05 -6.63 15.37
C GLY A 102 -6.49 -5.41 14.54
N VAL A 103 -6.96 -5.67 13.33
CA VAL A 103 -7.48 -4.66 12.40
C VAL A 103 -8.85 -5.08 11.86
N GLU A 104 -9.71 -4.10 11.69
CA GLU A 104 -11.10 -4.23 11.23
C GLU A 104 -11.53 -2.97 10.46
N PRO A 105 -12.73 -2.90 9.85
CA PRO A 105 -13.12 -1.76 9.04
C PRO A 105 -13.07 -0.45 9.85
N GLY A 106 -12.36 0.54 9.32
CA GLY A 106 -12.07 1.80 10.01
C GLY A 106 -10.68 1.87 10.66
N SER A 107 -9.95 0.75 10.70
CA SER A 107 -8.57 0.73 11.21
C SER A 107 -7.62 1.42 10.24
N LEU A 108 -6.82 2.35 10.76
CA LEU A 108 -5.72 3.00 10.04
C LEU A 108 -4.39 2.54 10.63
N VAL A 109 -3.52 2.01 9.79
CA VAL A 109 -2.15 1.63 10.11
C VAL A 109 -1.23 2.62 9.41
N PHE A 110 -0.32 3.23 10.17
CA PHE A 110 0.78 4.00 9.64
C PHE A 110 2.08 3.24 9.90
N VAL A 111 2.84 2.99 8.84
CA VAL A 111 4.14 2.33 8.90
C VAL A 111 5.19 3.31 8.41
N GLY A 112 5.99 3.79 9.35
CA GLY A 112 7.13 4.62 9.01
C GLY A 112 8.27 3.82 8.38
N ARG A 113 9.18 4.52 7.71
CA ARG A 113 10.42 3.93 7.18
C ARG A 113 11.15 3.10 8.24
N TYR A 114 11.77 2.01 7.79
CA TYR A 114 12.51 1.05 8.62
C TYR A 114 11.66 0.37 9.69
N ARG A 115 10.37 0.13 9.40
CA ARG A 115 9.49 -0.74 10.18
C ARG A 115 9.05 -1.92 9.34
N ASN A 116 9.23 -3.12 9.88
CA ASN A 116 8.71 -4.32 9.25
C ASN A 116 7.22 -4.41 9.52
N HIS A 117 6.49 -4.79 8.49
CA HIS A 117 5.07 -5.03 8.61
C HIS A 117 4.60 -6.15 7.68
N GLY A 118 3.57 -6.85 8.12
CA GLY A 118 2.89 -7.91 7.38
C GLY A 118 1.47 -8.07 7.89
N PHE A 119 0.64 -8.73 7.09
CA PHE A 119 -0.78 -8.93 7.42
C PHE A 119 -1.13 -10.40 7.31
N VAL A 120 -1.98 -10.86 8.22
CA VAL A 120 -2.66 -12.15 8.14
C VAL A 120 -4.14 -11.89 8.14
N ASN A 121 -4.85 -12.41 7.14
CA ASN A 121 -6.31 -12.48 7.19
C ASN A 121 -6.73 -13.73 7.98
N ASP A 122 -6.85 -13.59 9.30
CA ASP A 122 -7.37 -14.61 10.22
C ASP A 122 -8.88 -14.49 10.45
N GLY A 123 -9.56 -13.63 9.69
CA GLY A 123 -11.01 -13.48 9.64
C GLY A 123 -11.67 -14.33 8.54
N PRO A 124 -13.00 -14.47 8.59
CA PRO A 124 -13.79 -15.10 7.53
C PRO A 124 -13.91 -14.18 6.31
N GLY A 125 -13.80 -14.77 5.13
CA GLY A 125 -13.90 -14.05 3.86
C GLY A 125 -12.71 -13.09 3.59
N PRO A 126 -12.80 -12.28 2.53
CA PRO A 126 -11.69 -11.41 2.12
C PRO A 126 -11.54 -10.19 3.04
N MET A 127 -10.29 -9.79 3.28
CA MET A 127 -9.93 -8.52 3.88
C MET A 127 -9.46 -7.54 2.79
N LYS A 128 -10.01 -6.32 2.78
CA LYS A 128 -9.69 -5.29 1.79
C LYS A 128 -9.06 -4.06 2.43
N ILE A 129 -7.92 -3.69 1.87
CA ILE A 129 -7.05 -2.63 2.38
C ILE A 129 -6.81 -1.63 1.27
N PHE A 130 -7.15 -0.36 1.51
CA PHE A 130 -6.60 0.73 0.72
C PHE A 130 -5.22 1.06 1.28
N PHE A 131 -4.19 1.15 0.46
CA PHE A 131 -2.90 1.63 0.92
C PHE A 131 -2.30 2.67 -0.01
N MET A 132 -1.44 3.51 0.55
CA MET A 132 -0.65 4.47 -0.20
C MET A 132 0.78 4.55 0.35
N THR A 133 1.74 4.70 -0.55
CA THR A 133 3.15 4.88 -0.20
C THR A 133 3.64 6.27 -0.57
N VAL A 134 4.49 6.84 0.28
CA VAL A 134 5.04 8.20 0.12
C VAL A 134 6.53 8.24 0.47
N PRO A 135 7.42 8.67 -0.43
CA PRO A 135 7.14 8.94 -1.85
C PRO A 135 6.73 7.66 -2.59
N ALA A 136 6.06 7.80 -3.72
CA ALA A 136 5.89 6.71 -4.66
C ALA A 136 7.26 6.21 -5.14
N ALA A 137 7.48 4.90 -5.04
CA ALA A 137 8.71 4.27 -5.44
C ALA A 137 8.43 2.80 -5.81
N GLY A 138 7.89 2.54 -7.01
CA GLY A 138 8.00 1.26 -7.71
C GLY A 138 7.27 0.04 -7.14
N VAL A 139 6.38 0.19 -6.15
CA VAL A 139 5.55 -0.93 -5.67
C VAL A 139 4.66 -1.47 -6.81
N GLU A 140 4.16 -0.58 -7.66
CA GLU A 140 3.43 -0.90 -8.88
C GLU A 140 4.20 -1.86 -9.79
N ASP A 141 5.52 -1.67 -9.92
CA ASP A 141 6.37 -2.52 -10.77
C ASP A 141 6.62 -3.88 -10.14
N VAL A 142 6.75 -3.95 -8.81
CA VAL A 142 6.83 -5.24 -8.10
C VAL A 142 5.56 -6.06 -8.34
N VAL A 143 4.40 -5.41 -8.26
CA VAL A 143 3.09 -6.05 -8.47
C VAL A 143 2.95 -6.55 -9.91
N ARG A 144 3.29 -5.72 -10.90
CA ARG A 144 3.31 -6.09 -12.32
C ARG A 144 4.22 -7.29 -12.59
N LEU A 145 5.35 -7.37 -11.90
CA LEU A 145 6.36 -8.38 -12.13
C LEU A 145 6.01 -9.75 -11.52
N ILE A 146 5.39 -9.79 -10.34
CA ILE A 146 5.08 -11.05 -9.64
C ILE A 146 3.64 -11.54 -9.87
N GLY A 147 2.75 -10.62 -10.25
CA GLY A 147 1.33 -10.88 -10.39
C GLY A 147 0.95 -11.39 -11.78
N ARG A 148 -0.21 -12.04 -11.87
CA ARG A 148 -0.85 -12.37 -13.14
C ARG A 148 -1.94 -11.34 -13.43
N PRO A 149 -2.04 -10.76 -14.64
CA PRO A 149 -3.12 -9.82 -14.95
C PRO A 149 -4.50 -10.40 -14.59
N ARG A 150 -5.36 -9.57 -14.02
CA ARG A 150 -6.72 -9.93 -13.59
C ARG A 150 -7.75 -9.09 -14.34
N ALA A 151 -8.79 -9.75 -14.85
CA ALA A 151 -10.04 -9.07 -15.23
C ALA A 151 -11.06 -9.13 -14.07
N PRO A 152 -11.91 -8.10 -13.89
CA PRO A 152 -12.84 -8.02 -12.75
C PRO A 152 -13.74 -9.25 -12.55
N ASP A 153 -14.30 -9.77 -13.64
CA ASP A 153 -15.25 -10.89 -13.65
C ASP A 153 -14.58 -12.26 -13.83
N GLU A 154 -13.24 -12.31 -13.79
CA GLU A 154 -12.49 -13.55 -13.89
C GLU A 154 -12.53 -14.29 -12.54
N PRO A 155 -12.80 -15.62 -12.53
CA PRO A 155 -12.66 -16.39 -11.32
C PRO A 155 -11.19 -16.39 -10.86
N ALA A 156 -10.98 -16.46 -9.54
CA ALA A 156 -9.64 -16.59 -8.99
C ALA A 156 -8.95 -17.84 -9.58
N PRO A 157 -7.67 -17.74 -9.99
CA PRO A 157 -6.93 -18.90 -10.47
C PRO A 157 -6.63 -19.85 -9.31
N GLU A 158 -6.26 -21.09 -9.64
CA GLU A 158 -5.63 -21.99 -8.67
C GLU A 158 -4.40 -21.32 -8.03
N PRO A 159 -4.13 -21.55 -6.73
CA PRO A 159 -2.96 -21.02 -6.04
C PRO A 159 -1.68 -21.22 -6.85
N PHE A 160 -0.88 -20.16 -6.97
CA PHE A 160 0.36 -20.19 -7.71
C PHE A 160 1.50 -19.56 -6.94
N GLU A 161 2.69 -20.09 -7.20
CA GLU A 161 3.93 -19.57 -6.63
C GLU A 161 4.39 -18.32 -7.38
N ARG A 162 5.23 -17.53 -6.70
CA ARG A 162 5.97 -16.46 -7.37
C ARG A 162 6.76 -17.06 -8.54
N PRO A 163 6.86 -16.38 -9.69
CA PRO A 163 7.69 -16.86 -10.80
C PRO A 163 9.12 -17.17 -10.33
N ASP A 164 9.56 -18.42 -10.56
CA ASP A 164 10.91 -18.90 -10.28
C ASP A 164 11.79 -18.77 -11.53
N ASP A 165 12.01 -17.53 -11.94
CA ASP A 165 12.85 -17.16 -13.08
C ASP A 165 14.03 -16.32 -12.57
N PRO A 166 15.29 -16.69 -12.88
CA PRO A 166 16.48 -15.92 -12.47
C PRO A 166 16.46 -14.46 -12.91
N ASP A 167 15.88 -14.16 -14.08
CA ASP A 167 15.78 -12.78 -14.57
C ASP A 167 14.75 -11.99 -13.77
N ILE A 168 13.64 -12.61 -13.38
CA ILE A 168 12.64 -12.03 -12.48
C ILE A 168 13.28 -11.79 -11.10
N GLY A 169 14.05 -12.74 -10.58
CA GLY A 169 14.80 -12.58 -9.34
C GLY A 169 15.71 -11.34 -9.36
N ARG A 170 16.52 -11.21 -10.43
CA ARG A 170 17.40 -10.04 -10.62
C ARG A 170 16.63 -8.72 -10.72
N GLN A 171 15.49 -8.71 -11.41
CA GLN A 171 14.64 -7.52 -11.52
C GLN A 171 14.02 -7.13 -10.18
N LEU A 172 13.67 -8.12 -9.34
CA LEU A 172 13.14 -7.88 -8.01
C LEU A 172 14.18 -7.30 -7.06
N ASP A 173 15.42 -7.76 -7.13
CA ASP A 173 16.52 -7.17 -6.37
C ASP A 173 16.73 -5.70 -6.77
N LEU A 174 16.70 -5.42 -8.09
CA LEU A 174 16.79 -4.06 -8.60
C LEU A 174 15.61 -3.19 -8.14
N LEU A 175 14.38 -3.72 -8.20
CA LEU A 175 13.20 -3.02 -7.72
C LEU A 175 13.27 -2.80 -6.21
N ALA A 176 13.72 -3.78 -5.42
CA ALA A 176 13.91 -3.59 -3.98
C ALA A 176 14.85 -2.41 -3.70
N ASP A 177 15.90 -2.21 -4.49
CA ASP A 177 16.78 -1.05 -4.39
C ASP A 177 16.14 0.26 -4.86
N VAL A 178 15.39 0.24 -5.96
CA VAL A 178 14.70 1.42 -6.51
C VAL A 178 13.57 1.86 -5.57
N CYS A 179 12.67 0.95 -5.23
CA CYS A 179 11.57 1.13 -4.28
C CYS A 179 12.07 1.45 -2.88
N GLY A 180 13.28 0.97 -2.57
CA GLY A 180 13.84 1.04 -1.24
C GLY A 180 13.10 0.09 -0.31
N ILE A 181 12.74 -1.10 -0.76
CA ILE A 181 12.43 -2.20 0.16
C ILE A 181 13.71 -2.48 0.96
N ALA A 182 13.56 -2.64 2.26
CA ALA A 182 14.67 -2.93 3.16
C ALA A 182 15.00 -4.41 3.12
N HIS A 183 16.27 -4.73 2.90
CA HIS A 183 16.77 -6.07 3.11
C HIS A 183 16.77 -6.38 4.62
N PRO A 184 16.53 -7.63 5.07
CA PRO A 184 16.41 -7.92 6.50
C PRO A 184 17.60 -7.47 7.37
N ASP A 185 18.81 -7.44 6.79
CA ASP A 185 20.06 -6.98 7.42
C ASP A 185 20.19 -5.45 7.50
N GLU A 186 19.37 -4.70 6.74
CA GLU A 186 19.29 -3.24 6.81
C GLU A 186 18.25 -2.76 7.84
N MET A 187 17.42 -3.66 8.36
CA MET A 187 16.40 -3.33 9.34
C MET A 187 17.02 -3.16 10.74
N PRO A 188 16.66 -2.10 11.49
CA PRO A 188 17.09 -1.97 12.87
C PRO A 188 16.67 -3.20 13.68
N PRO A 189 17.50 -3.70 14.62
CA PRO A 189 17.10 -4.78 15.50
C PRO A 189 15.80 -4.39 16.22
N GLY A 190 14.82 -5.30 16.22
CA GLY A 190 13.43 -5.06 16.65
C GLY A 190 13.36 -4.29 17.96
N GLY A 191 13.23 -2.97 17.84
CA GLY A 191 13.05 -2.06 18.95
C GLY A 191 11.56 -1.81 19.12
N THR A 192 11.09 -1.83 20.36
CA THR A 192 9.71 -1.47 20.72
C THR A 192 9.42 -0.05 20.22
N GLY A 193 8.88 0.08 19.00
CA GLY A 193 8.45 1.36 18.49
C GLY A 193 7.46 1.99 19.46
N HIS A 194 7.51 3.30 19.62
CA HIS A 194 6.51 4.02 20.41
C HIS A 194 5.17 3.92 19.68
N HIS A 195 4.35 2.94 20.05
CA HIS A 195 2.96 2.86 19.61
C HIS A 195 2.19 4.05 20.22
N HIS A 196 1.99 5.09 19.44
CA HIS A 196 1.18 6.25 19.84
C HIS A 196 -0.29 5.85 19.85
N ARG A 197 -0.80 5.34 20.98
CA ARG A 197 -2.26 5.32 21.23
C ARG A 197 -2.69 6.77 21.44
N VAL A 198 -3.54 7.28 20.56
CA VAL A 198 -4.28 8.54 20.77
C VAL A 198 -5.58 8.22 21.48
#